data_AF-A0A377LYF2-F1
#
_entry.id   AF-A0A377LYF2-F1
#
_cell.length_a   1.000
_cell.length_b   1.000
_cell.length_c   1.000
_cell.angle_alpha   90.00
_cell.angle_beta   90.00
_cell.angle_gamma   90.00
#
_symmetry.space_group_name_H-M   'P 1'
#
loop_
_entity.id
_entity.type
_entity.pdbx_description
1 polymer ?
#
loop_
_entity_poly.entity_id
_entity_poly.type
_entity_poly.pdbx_seq_one_letter_code
_entity_poly.pdbx_strand_id
1 'polypeptide(L)' 'MSIILGIDPGSRVTGYGVIRQVGRQLTTLAVAVFAPKLKICRRD' A
#
# COMPACT_ATOMS: atom_id res chain seq x y z
N MET A 1 7.59 -17.90 -7.17
CA MET A 1 8.20 -16.76 -6.46
C MET A 1 7.53 -15.51 -6.98
N SER A 2 6.88 -14.72 -6.12
CA SER A 2 6.20 -13.48 -6.49
C SER A 2 6.45 -12.38 -5.46
N ILE A 3 6.44 -11.14 -5.92
CA ILE A 3 6.35 -9.95 -5.08
C ILE A 3 4.93 -9.41 -5.23
N ILE A 4 4.23 -9.22 -4.12
CA ILE A 4 2.83 -8.81 -4.09
C ILE A 4 2.75 -7.45 -3.39
N LEU A 5 2.10 -6.50 -4.04
CA LEU A 5 1.84 -5.16 -3.52
C LEU A 5 0.36 -5.06 -3.14
N GLY A 6 0.09 -4.82 -1.86
CA GLY A 6 -1.23 -4.42 -1.38
C GLY A 6 -1.29 -2.90 -1.26
N ILE A 7 -2.32 -2.29 -1.83
CA ILE A 7 -2.61 -0.85 -1.73
C ILE A 7 -3.96 -0.68 -1.04
N ASP A 8 -4.00 0.18 -0.02
CA ASP A 8 -5.23 0.65 0.62
C ASP A 8 -5.42 2.16 0.33
N PRO A 9 -6.21 2.52 -0.70
CA PRO A 9 -6.36 3.91 -1.13
C PRO A 9 -7.30 4.67 -0.18
N GLY A 10 -6.80 5.78 0.37
CA GLY A 10 -7.59 6.72 1.15
C GLY A 10 -7.46 8.16 0.66
N SER A 11 -8.48 8.98 0.95
CA SER A 11 -8.58 10.37 0.47
C SER A 11 -7.55 11.33 1.07
N ARG A 12 -6.87 10.94 2.15
CA ARG A 12 -5.80 11.73 2.80
C ARG A 12 -4.48 10.96 2.90
N VAL A 13 -4.59 9.64 2.95
CA VAL A 13 -3.51 8.72 3.28
C VAL A 13 -3.73 7.45 2.47
N THR A 14 -2.69 6.94 1.83
CA THR A 14 -2.69 5.63 1.18
C THR A 14 -1.70 4.72 1.91
N GLY A 15 -2.19 3.59 2.40
CA GLY A 15 -1.35 2.54 2.96
C GLY A 15 -0.84 1.61 1.86
N TYR A 16 0.39 1.12 1.99
CA TYR A 16 0.86 0.05 1.13
C TYR A 16 1.77 -0.93 1.88
N GLY A 17 1.69 -2.19 1.45
CA GLY A 17 2.50 -3.28 1.96
C GLY A 17 3.06 -4.12 0.81
N VAL A 18 4.31 -4.53 0.95
CA VAL A 18 4.99 -5.42 0.00
C VAL A 18 5.33 -6.72 0.70
N ILE A 19 4.90 -7.83 0.13
CA ILE A 19 5.24 -9.17 0.60
C ILE A 19 5.91 -9.98 -0.51
N ARG A 20 6.80 -10.88 -0.10
CA ARG A 20 7.38 -11.92 -0.95
C ARG A 20 6.67 -13.24 -0.69
N GLN A 21 6.23 -13.91 -1.73
CA GLN A 21 5.68 -15.26 -1.65
C GLN A 21 6.62 -16.29 -2.29
N VAL A 22 6.95 -17.33 -1.54
CA VAL A 22 7.64 -18.53 -2.01
C VAL A 22 6.82 -19.75 -1.61
N GLY A 23 6.14 -20.35 -2.59
CA GLY A 23 5.19 -21.42 -2.31
C GLY A 23 4.07 -20.93 -1.37
N ARG A 24 3.97 -21.55 -0.20
CA ARG A 24 3.03 -21.18 0.88
C ARG A 24 3.62 -20.24 1.93
N GLN A 25 4.90 -19.89 1.82
CA GLN A 25 5.54 -18.96 2.75
C GLN A 25 5.36 -17.53 2.27
N LEU A 26 5.00 -16.65 3.19
CA LEU A 26 4.89 -15.21 3.00
C LEU A 26 5.89 -14.50 3.90
N THR A 27 6.62 -13.53 3.35
CA THR A 27 7.58 -12.70 4.09
C THR A 27 7.27 -11.24 3.82
N THR A 28 7.06 -10.46 4.89
CA THR A 28 6.90 -9.00 4.77
C THR A 28 8.24 -8.38 4.39
N LEU A 29 8.24 -7.57 3.32
CA LEU A 29 9.42 -6.84 2.87
C LEU A 29 9.37 -5.38 3.29
N ALA A 30 8.20 -4.74 3.15
CA ALA A 30 8.01 -3.34 3.50
C ALA A 30 6.56 -3.04 3.87
N VAL A 31 6.38 -2.07 4.75
CA VAL A 31 5.09 -1.45 5.05
C VAL A 31 5.34 0.05 5.14
N ALA A 32 4.50 0.83 4.48
CA ALA A 32 4.62 2.27 4.52
C ALA A 32 3.29 2.94 4.23
N VAL A 33 3.29 4.24 4.52
CA VAL A 33 2.12 5.10 4.41
C VAL A 33 2.54 6.33 3.63
N PHE A 34 1.78 6.65 2.59
CA PHE A 34 1.96 7.85 1.79
C PHE A 34 0.82 8.82 2.05
N ALA A 35 1.14 10.01 2.55
CA ALA A 35 0.20 11.12 2.70
C ALA A 35 0.59 12.22 1.69
N PRO A 36 -0.08 12.31 0.53
CA PRO A 36 0.20 13.37 -0.41
C PRO A 36 -0.15 14.73 0.21
N LYS A 37 0.78 15.69 0.14
CA LYS A 37 0.48 17.10 0.41
C LYS A 37 -0.28 17.67 -0.80
N LEU A 38 -1.54 17.32 -1.01
CA LEU A 38 -2.40 18.08 -1.92
C LEU A 38 -3.89 17.94 -1.58
N LYS A 39 -4.59 19.07 -1.66
CA LYS A 39 -6.02 19.26 -1.48
C LYS A 39 -6.79 18.32 -2.44
N ILE A 40 -7.36 17.23 -1.95
CA ILE A 40 -8.37 16.51 -2.72
C ILE A 40 -9.66 17.31 -2.68
N CYS A 41 -10.10 17.74 -3.88
CA CYS A 41 -11.35 18.45 -4.13
C CYS A 41 -12.49 17.86 -3.30
N ARG A 42 -13.13 18.70 -2.49
CA ARG A 42 -14.52 18.45 -2.08
C ARG A 42 -15.31 18.35 -3.37
N ARG A 43 -15.83 17.15 -3.66
CA ARG A 43 -17.04 17.03 -4.45
C ARG A 43 -18.16 17.05 -3.44
N ASP A 44 -18.98 18.09 -3.56
CA ASP A 44 -20.26 18.22 -2.89
C ASP A 44 -21.12 16.96 -3.07
#